data_AF-A0A183HCY8-F1
#
_entry.id   AF-A0A183HCY8-F1
#
_cell.length_a   1.000
_cell.length_b   1.000
_cell.length_c   1.000
_cell.angle_alpha   90.00
_cell.angle_beta   90.00
_cell.angle_gamma   90.00
#
_symmetry.space_group_name_H-M   'P 1'
#
loop_
_entity.id
_entity.type
_entity.pdbx_description
1 polymer ?
#
loop_
_entity_poly.entity_id
_entity_poly.type
_entity_poly.pdbx_seq_one_letter_code
_entity_poly.pdbx_strand_id
1 'polypeptide(L)'
;MLQNFAATAKNLHFIEMLPNNWSCDNCLNKWRKMLPFKLRPQMNCANDLPNNCSIGILKRAERNAKYILRVPYGETAILPCDEYGELPLLIEWWLVRPKVLIGNYDVENRVIKMNWTRNGTYEIIPGGLLLINNARKELIERYKCAVSNSKGNASQIVHFRLDYSSWFHLEMAKSVFWGSILTAFITCGITFIFNLLWIICRQIGLWWIKRMERNSHIREVVGAVEKYRQRQMTMLSETYHKKLEQIRDNYHQQVDQLCASYTLQSERFRDYRAAQMESMNQHLENIRDNYNQQMCKLRDYGSKRVEQLWETYERQVNRLRMFSLHQRLNLMRKYKVKQQYLNKLMAKFADNPSQAFMKPVNFTKILMNFSSFMKKHYVLSCIS
;
A
#
# COMPACT_ATOMS: atom_id res chain seq x y z
N MET A 1 92.63 2.44 52.54
CA MET A 1 91.80 1.54 53.39
C MET A 1 92.54 0.25 53.80
N LEU A 2 93.11 -0.54 52.87
CA LEU A 2 93.79 -1.81 53.17
C LEU A 2 95.07 -1.73 54.02
N GLN A 3 95.88 -0.66 53.91
CA GLN A 3 97.07 -0.48 54.75
C GLN A 3 96.73 -0.35 56.24
N ASN A 4 95.69 0.41 56.57
CA ASN A 4 95.23 0.55 57.96
C ASN A 4 94.58 -0.75 58.46
N PHE A 5 93.87 -1.48 57.59
CA PHE A 5 93.28 -2.78 57.93
C PHE A 5 94.37 -3.79 58.35
N ALA A 6 95.43 -3.95 57.56
CA ALA A 6 96.53 -4.86 57.86
C ALA A 6 97.30 -4.47 59.13
N ALA A 7 97.47 -3.16 59.41
CA ALA A 7 98.15 -2.67 60.60
C ALA A 7 97.35 -2.89 61.90
N THR A 8 96.01 -2.85 61.82
CA THR A 8 95.11 -3.02 62.98
C THR A 8 94.87 -4.50 63.28
N ALA A 9 94.99 -5.36 62.27
CA ALA A 9 94.73 -6.78 62.34
C ALA A 9 95.94 -7.62 62.82
N LYS A 10 96.42 -7.37 64.05
CA LYS A 10 97.58 -8.09 64.61
C LYS A 10 97.35 -9.59 64.89
N ASN A 11 96.09 -10.04 64.98
CA ASN A 11 95.70 -11.42 65.33
C ASN A 11 95.02 -12.19 64.18
N LEU A 12 95.35 -11.86 62.94
CA LEU A 12 94.68 -12.47 61.78
C LEU A 12 95.38 -13.79 61.39
N HIS A 13 94.78 -14.92 61.75
CA HIS A 13 95.37 -16.26 61.59
C HIS A 13 95.15 -16.89 60.21
N PHE A 14 94.11 -16.48 59.48
CA PHE A 14 93.75 -17.04 58.17
C PHE A 14 93.33 -15.93 57.22
N ILE A 15 93.96 -15.89 56.03
CA ILE A 15 93.63 -14.99 54.93
C ILE A 15 93.54 -15.85 53.68
N GLU A 16 92.36 -15.87 53.07
CA GLU A 16 92.15 -16.47 51.77
C GLU A 16 91.93 -15.34 50.75
N MET A 17 92.85 -15.23 49.78
CA MET A 17 92.72 -14.29 48.68
C MET A 17 92.10 -15.01 47.49
N LEU A 18 90.83 -14.73 47.23
CA LEU A 18 90.15 -15.19 46.02
C LEU A 18 90.79 -14.56 44.77
N PRO A 19 90.71 -15.24 43.61
CA PRO A 19 91.19 -14.71 42.34
C PRO A 19 90.39 -13.45 41.97
N ASN A 20 91.00 -12.30 42.24
CA ASN A 20 90.47 -10.99 41.92
C ASN A 20 91.44 -10.26 40.99
N ASN A 21 90.94 -9.28 40.25
CA ASN A 21 91.78 -8.41 39.43
C ASN A 21 92.47 -7.36 40.30
N TRP A 22 93.45 -7.82 41.09
CA TRP A 22 94.22 -6.97 42.00
C TRP A 22 94.99 -5.93 41.19
N SER A 23 94.89 -4.65 41.59
CA SER A 23 95.82 -3.65 41.07
C SER A 23 97.24 -4.08 41.44
N CYS A 24 98.18 -3.98 40.51
CA CYS A 24 99.57 -4.41 40.73
C CYS A 24 100.52 -3.25 41.04
N ASP A 25 100.01 -2.02 41.17
CA ASP A 25 100.83 -0.84 41.41
C ASP A 25 101.53 -0.90 42.78
N ASN A 26 102.84 -0.66 42.78
CA ASN A 26 103.69 -0.69 43.95
C ASN A 26 103.34 0.41 44.96
N CYS A 27 102.81 1.55 44.49
CA CYS A 27 102.47 2.69 45.34
C CYS A 27 101.21 2.46 46.19
N LEU A 28 100.21 1.78 45.63
CA LEU A 28 98.96 1.43 46.34
C LEU A 28 99.14 0.19 47.22
N ASN A 29 99.94 -0.77 46.77
CA ASN A 29 100.12 -2.06 47.42
C ASN A 29 101.30 -2.13 48.40
N LYS A 30 101.64 -1.04 49.10
CA LYS A 30 102.65 -1.12 50.17
C LYS A 30 102.25 -2.15 51.25
N TRP A 31 100.96 -2.36 51.48
CA TRP A 31 100.42 -3.39 52.37
C TRP A 31 100.74 -4.83 51.91
N ARG A 32 101.06 -5.07 50.63
CA ARG A 32 101.51 -6.39 50.14
C ARG A 32 102.78 -6.85 50.86
N LYS A 33 103.64 -5.91 51.26
CA LYS A 33 104.83 -6.23 52.07
C LYS A 33 104.47 -6.73 53.48
N MET A 34 103.27 -6.40 53.97
CA MET A 34 102.75 -6.88 55.26
C MET A 34 102.10 -8.28 55.16
N LEU A 35 101.80 -8.78 53.95
CA LEU A 35 101.29 -10.14 53.75
C LEU A 35 102.39 -11.20 53.94
N PRO A 36 102.05 -12.39 54.47
CA PRO A 36 102.95 -13.55 54.52
C PRO A 36 103.47 -13.93 53.14
N PHE A 37 104.75 -14.35 53.06
CA PHE A 37 105.41 -14.69 51.79
C PHE A 37 104.66 -15.73 50.94
N LYS A 38 103.95 -16.66 51.57
CA LYS A 38 103.19 -17.74 50.89
C LYS A 38 101.98 -17.23 50.09
N LEU A 39 101.43 -16.06 50.44
CA LEU A 39 100.20 -15.53 49.82
C LEU A 39 100.49 -14.48 48.74
N ARG A 40 101.71 -13.95 48.66
CA ARG A 40 102.09 -12.94 47.64
C ARG A 40 102.00 -13.44 46.19
N PRO A 41 102.35 -14.69 45.85
CA PRO A 41 102.27 -15.19 44.47
C PRO A 41 100.83 -15.30 43.94
N GLN A 42 99.85 -15.45 44.82
CA GLN A 42 98.43 -15.61 44.44
C GLN A 42 97.83 -14.35 43.79
N MET A 43 98.48 -13.19 43.92
CA MET A 43 98.02 -11.92 43.35
C MET A 43 98.47 -11.70 41.89
N ASN A 44 99.30 -12.60 41.33
CA ASN A 44 99.70 -12.63 39.91
C ASN A 44 100.18 -11.28 39.32
N CYS A 45 100.96 -10.52 40.09
CA CYS A 45 101.46 -9.20 39.70
C CYS A 45 102.92 -9.25 39.21
N ALA A 46 103.19 -8.68 38.02
CA ALA A 46 104.55 -8.43 37.54
C ALA A 46 105.24 -7.32 38.36
N ASN A 47 106.55 -7.42 38.54
CA ASN A 47 107.38 -6.44 39.26
C ASN A 47 107.68 -5.20 38.40
N ASP A 48 106.66 -4.50 37.91
CA ASP A 48 106.87 -3.27 37.14
C ASP A 48 106.84 -2.04 38.06
N LEU A 49 107.89 -1.23 37.94
CA LEU A 49 108.33 -0.28 38.97
C LEU A 49 108.26 1.17 38.48
N PRO A 50 107.36 1.99 39.03
CA PRO A 50 107.63 3.41 39.27
C PRO A 50 108.17 3.57 40.70
N ASN A 51 109.43 3.97 40.83
CA ASN A 51 110.10 4.15 42.14
C ASN A 51 109.68 5.40 42.92
N ASN A 52 108.84 6.26 42.34
CA ASN A 52 108.50 7.55 42.93
C ASN A 52 107.00 7.62 43.26
N CYS A 53 106.65 7.25 44.49
CA CYS A 53 105.27 7.24 45.01
C CYS A 53 104.90 8.53 45.77
N SER A 54 105.36 9.68 45.30
CA SER A 54 105.17 10.98 45.97
C SER A 54 103.72 11.47 45.87
N ILE A 55 103.13 11.45 44.68
CA ILE A 55 101.69 11.65 44.46
C ILE A 55 101.28 11.07 43.09
N GLY A 56 100.11 10.46 43.01
CA GLY A 56 99.52 10.05 41.74
C GLY A 56 98.15 9.38 41.87
N ILE A 57 97.59 9.03 40.72
CA ILE A 57 96.34 8.27 40.61
C ILE A 57 96.61 7.07 39.69
N LEU A 58 96.17 5.89 40.08
CA LEU A 58 96.31 4.69 39.27
C LEU A 58 95.55 4.80 37.96
N LYS A 59 96.25 4.55 36.84
CA LYS A 59 95.61 4.43 35.53
C LYS A 59 95.06 3.02 35.36
N ARG A 60 93.73 2.86 35.46
CA ARG A 60 93.03 1.59 35.20
C ARG A 60 92.90 1.22 33.72
N ALA A 61 93.30 2.12 32.83
CA ALA A 61 93.28 1.90 31.38
C ALA A 61 94.72 1.81 30.85
N GLU A 62 94.94 0.98 29.83
CA GLU A 62 96.22 0.84 29.14
C GLU A 62 96.73 2.19 28.61
N ARG A 63 98.04 2.30 28.36
CA ARG A 63 98.65 3.55 27.84
C ARG A 63 97.91 3.98 26.57
N ASN A 64 97.17 5.10 26.65
CA ASN A 64 96.34 5.74 25.61
C ASN A 64 94.85 5.33 25.54
N ALA A 65 94.38 4.37 26.34
CA ALA A 65 92.96 4.05 26.43
C ALA A 65 92.21 4.97 27.40
N LYS A 66 90.97 5.32 27.05
CA LYS A 66 90.07 6.09 27.95
C LYS A 66 89.45 5.14 28.96
N TYR A 67 89.48 5.49 30.24
CA TYR A 67 88.79 4.73 31.26
C TYR A 67 87.28 4.98 31.18
N ILE A 68 86.53 3.96 30.77
CA ILE A 68 85.07 4.02 30.61
C ILE A 68 84.44 3.13 31.68
N LEU A 69 83.65 3.73 32.56
CA LEU A 69 82.82 3.02 33.52
C LEU A 69 81.43 2.83 32.89
N ARG A 70 80.99 1.58 32.76
CA ARG A 70 79.66 1.23 32.27
C ARG A 70 78.82 0.68 33.41
N VAL A 71 77.63 1.25 33.62
CA VAL A 71 76.69 0.82 34.65
C VAL A 71 75.29 0.70 34.04
N PRO A 72 74.50 -0.34 34.41
CA PRO A 72 73.13 -0.47 33.94
C PRO A 72 72.27 0.75 34.29
N TYR A 73 71.26 1.01 33.48
CA TYR A 73 70.29 2.08 33.74
C TYR A 73 69.58 1.85 35.08
N GLY A 74 69.50 2.88 35.92
CA GLY A 74 68.79 2.85 37.21
C GLY A 74 69.60 2.30 38.40
N GLU A 75 70.79 1.73 38.16
CA GLU A 75 71.64 1.21 39.24
C GLU A 75 72.56 2.28 39.85
N THR A 76 73.15 1.98 41.01
CA THR A 76 74.13 2.84 41.67
C THR A 76 75.50 2.68 41.01
N ALA A 77 76.16 3.78 40.64
CA ALA A 77 77.50 3.77 40.09
C ALA A 77 78.52 4.31 41.09
N ILE A 78 79.62 3.60 41.31
CA ILE A 78 80.74 4.07 42.12
C ILE A 78 81.89 4.44 41.20
N LEU A 79 82.23 5.72 41.16
CA LEU A 79 83.35 6.24 40.39
C LEU A 79 84.61 6.14 41.25
N PRO A 80 85.58 5.33 40.81
CA PRO A 80 86.81 5.11 41.54
C PRO A 80 87.79 6.26 41.31
N CYS A 81 88.46 6.66 42.39
CA CYS A 81 89.71 7.38 42.34
C CYS A 81 90.67 6.57 43.19
N ASP A 82 91.70 5.99 42.57
CA ASP A 82 92.68 5.18 43.29
C ASP A 82 93.92 6.04 43.52
N GLU A 83 93.84 6.92 44.51
CA GLU A 83 94.91 7.84 44.86
C GLU A 83 96.04 7.17 45.67
N TYR A 84 97.27 7.62 45.40
CA TYR A 84 98.43 7.31 46.23
C TYR A 84 99.27 8.57 46.45
N GLY A 85 99.91 8.65 47.60
CA GLY A 85 100.82 9.74 47.94
C GLY A 85 101.07 9.81 49.44
N GLU A 86 101.93 10.75 49.84
CA GLU A 86 102.08 11.12 51.25
C GLU A 86 100.89 11.97 51.71
N LEU A 87 100.54 11.90 52.99
CA LEU A 87 99.51 12.77 53.59
C LEU A 87 100.08 14.18 53.85
N PRO A 88 99.26 15.24 53.88
CA PRO A 88 97.80 15.26 53.66
C PRO A 88 97.41 15.16 52.18
N LEU A 89 96.34 14.41 51.88
CA LEU A 89 95.79 14.27 50.53
C LEU A 89 94.40 14.88 50.49
N LEU A 90 94.17 15.77 49.53
CA LEU A 90 92.86 16.34 49.23
C LEU A 90 92.37 15.80 47.89
N ILE A 91 91.21 15.14 47.91
CA ILE A 91 90.56 14.56 46.74
C ILE A 91 89.39 15.46 46.34
N GLU A 92 89.34 15.88 45.10
CA GLU A 92 88.29 16.71 44.54
C GLU A 92 87.64 16.04 43.34
N TRP A 93 86.31 16.10 43.30
CA TRP A 93 85.53 15.62 42.17
C TRP A 93 84.96 16.76 41.37
N TRP A 94 85.30 16.78 40.08
CA TRP A 94 84.89 17.81 39.15
C TRP A 94 84.06 17.20 38.02
N LEU A 95 82.96 17.86 37.67
CA LEU A 95 82.33 17.67 36.38
C LEU A 95 83.19 18.38 35.32
N VAL A 96 83.47 17.74 34.19
CA VAL A 96 84.34 18.33 33.15
C VAL A 96 83.57 19.32 32.27
N ARG A 97 82.28 19.05 31.98
CA ARG A 97 81.41 19.93 31.20
C ARG A 97 79.96 19.87 31.75
N PRO A 98 79.41 20.98 32.29
CA PRO A 98 80.11 22.22 32.67
C PRO A 98 81.20 21.95 33.72
N LYS A 99 82.21 22.81 33.80
CA LYS A 99 83.27 22.70 34.81
C LYS A 99 82.71 23.09 36.18
N VAL A 100 82.35 22.11 37.00
CA VAL A 100 81.70 22.31 38.30
C VAL A 100 82.36 21.42 39.35
N LEU A 101 82.71 21.99 40.51
CA LEU A 101 83.22 21.24 41.65
C LEU A 101 82.05 20.59 42.39
N ILE A 102 82.00 19.26 42.39
CA ILE A 102 80.96 18.47 43.06
C ILE A 102 81.21 18.49 44.57
N GLY A 103 82.45 18.21 44.97
CA GLY A 103 82.83 18.19 46.38
C GLY A 103 84.28 17.77 46.55
N ASN A 104 84.74 17.82 47.79
CA ASN A 104 86.07 17.38 48.18
C ASN A 104 86.04 16.48 49.42
N TYR A 105 87.10 15.70 49.55
CA TYR A 105 87.34 14.79 50.66
C TYR A 105 88.76 14.99 51.16
N ASP A 106 88.87 15.39 52.42
CA ASP A 106 90.14 15.49 53.13
C ASP A 106 90.44 14.13 53.78
N VAL A 107 91.50 13.48 53.32
CA VAL A 107 91.87 12.13 53.78
C VAL A 107 92.38 12.13 55.23
N GLU A 108 93.02 13.21 55.68
CA GLU A 108 93.60 13.31 57.03
C GLU A 108 92.49 13.50 58.07
N ASN A 109 91.64 14.51 57.85
CA ASN A 109 90.55 14.83 58.76
C ASN A 109 89.30 13.94 58.56
N ARG A 110 89.26 13.15 57.47
CA ARG A 110 88.10 12.35 57.04
C ARG A 110 86.82 13.16 56.89
N VAL A 111 86.97 14.42 56.48
CA VAL A 111 85.85 15.35 56.30
C VAL A 111 85.45 15.36 54.84
N ILE A 112 84.15 15.14 54.59
CA ILE A 112 83.52 15.24 53.28
C ILE A 112 82.86 16.62 53.19
N LYS A 113 83.15 17.39 52.15
CA LYS A 113 82.42 18.62 51.85
C LYS A 113 81.84 18.54 50.44
N MET A 114 80.51 18.59 50.36
CA MET A 114 79.80 18.66 49.09
C MET A 114 79.58 20.14 48.75
N ASN A 115 80.02 20.55 47.56
CA ASN A 115 79.86 21.92 47.08
C ASN A 115 78.66 22.05 46.14
N TRP A 116 78.41 21.02 45.34
CA TRP A 116 77.32 21.00 44.39
C TRP A 116 76.79 19.58 44.22
N THR A 117 75.46 19.44 44.24
CA THR A 117 74.78 18.19 43.92
C THR A 117 73.61 18.45 42.98
N ARG A 118 73.32 17.49 42.10
CA ARG A 118 72.13 17.53 41.24
C ARG A 118 71.02 16.76 41.93
N ASN A 119 70.17 17.43 42.70
CA ASN A 119 69.06 16.82 43.44
C ASN A 119 69.49 15.62 44.32
N GLY A 120 70.68 15.68 44.94
CA GLY A 120 71.19 14.59 45.79
C GLY A 120 71.62 13.31 45.05
N THR A 121 71.83 13.34 43.73
CA THR A 121 72.31 12.16 42.99
C THR A 121 73.76 11.83 43.25
N TYR A 122 74.57 12.83 43.62
CA TYR A 122 76.00 12.69 43.87
C TYR A 122 76.27 12.67 45.37
N GLU A 123 77.09 11.72 45.80
CA GLU A 123 77.53 11.59 47.17
C GLU A 123 78.99 11.16 47.18
N ILE A 124 79.83 11.77 48.01
CA ILE A 124 81.21 11.30 48.19
C ILE A 124 81.22 10.39 49.41
N ILE A 125 81.62 9.13 49.23
CA ILE A 125 81.66 8.15 50.31
C ILE A 125 83.02 8.17 51.04
N PRO A 126 83.09 7.67 52.29
CA PRO A 126 84.33 7.56 53.03
C PRO A 126 85.39 6.80 52.23
N GLY A 127 86.55 7.45 52.00
CA GLY A 127 87.57 6.96 51.08
C GLY A 127 87.63 7.73 49.75
N GLY A 128 86.87 8.81 49.58
CA GLY A 128 87.04 9.76 48.48
C GLY A 128 86.47 9.30 47.13
N LEU A 129 85.67 8.24 47.12
CA LEU A 129 85.00 7.73 45.92
C LEU A 129 83.70 8.53 45.67
N LEU A 130 83.35 8.73 44.41
CA LEU A 130 82.11 9.42 44.04
C LEU A 130 81.01 8.40 43.73
N LEU A 131 79.98 8.39 44.56
CA LEU A 131 78.77 7.60 44.39
C LEU A 131 77.73 8.38 43.56
N ILE A 132 77.15 7.71 42.59
CA ILE A 132 75.98 8.14 41.83
C ILE A 132 74.83 7.20 42.19
N ASN A 133 73.82 7.71 42.89
CA ASN A 133 72.74 6.87 43.44
C ASN A 133 71.82 6.25 42.39
N ASN A 134 71.63 6.91 41.24
CA ASN A 134 70.74 6.43 40.19
C ASN A 134 71.32 6.80 38.83
N ALA A 135 71.84 5.80 38.11
CA ALA A 135 72.44 5.95 36.80
C ALA A 135 71.39 6.32 35.74
N ARG A 136 71.33 7.62 35.40
CA ARG A 136 70.43 8.18 34.39
C ARG A 136 71.19 8.72 33.17
N LYS A 137 70.48 8.86 32.06
CA LYS A 137 71.02 9.40 30.80
C LYS A 137 71.62 10.80 30.96
N GLU A 138 71.04 11.61 31.84
CA GLU A 138 71.48 12.98 32.13
C GLU A 138 72.81 13.07 32.90
N LEU A 139 73.24 11.97 33.50
CA LEU A 139 74.48 11.89 34.28
C LEU A 139 75.65 11.33 33.46
N ILE A 140 75.40 10.93 32.20
CA ILE A 140 76.43 10.51 31.25
C ILE A 140 77.31 11.72 30.94
N GLU A 141 78.45 11.78 31.60
CA GLU A 141 79.39 12.88 31.45
C GLU A 141 80.81 12.39 31.76
N ARG A 142 81.77 13.30 31.66
CA ARG A 142 83.15 13.08 32.12
C ARG A 142 83.31 13.67 33.50
N TYR A 143 83.76 12.83 34.43
CA TYR A 143 84.09 13.21 35.78
C TYR A 143 85.61 13.23 35.90
N LYS A 144 86.16 14.23 36.56
CA LYS A 144 87.59 14.37 36.82
C LYS A 144 87.81 14.24 38.32
N CYS A 145 88.55 13.21 38.72
CA CYS A 145 89.13 13.17 40.05
C CYS A 145 90.45 13.94 40.02
N ALA A 146 90.63 14.89 40.92
CA ALA A 146 91.88 15.59 41.13
C ALA A 146 92.35 15.35 42.57
N VAL A 147 93.61 14.99 42.72
CA VAL A 147 94.24 14.75 44.02
C VAL A 147 95.36 15.75 44.15
N SER A 148 95.44 16.42 45.29
CA SER A 148 96.44 17.45 45.57
C SER A 148 97.11 17.21 46.91
N ASN A 149 98.41 17.54 46.96
CA ASN A 149 99.23 17.58 48.17
C ASN A 149 100.31 18.66 48.00
N SER A 150 101.00 19.02 49.09
CA SER A 150 102.23 19.81 49.14
C SER A 150 103.27 19.48 48.06
N LYS A 151 103.36 18.21 47.63
CA LYS A 151 104.32 17.76 46.60
C LYS A 151 103.85 17.96 45.16
N GLY A 152 102.56 18.21 44.90
CA GLY A 152 102.02 18.41 43.56
C GLY A 152 100.56 17.98 43.41
N ASN A 153 100.07 17.98 42.18
CA ASN A 153 98.67 17.65 41.83
C ASN A 153 98.62 16.57 40.74
N ALA A 154 97.76 15.57 40.92
CA ALA A 154 97.48 14.53 39.94
C ALA A 154 95.99 14.55 39.58
N SER A 155 95.63 14.19 38.34
CA SER A 155 94.22 14.08 37.97
C SER A 155 93.94 13.02 36.93
N GLN A 156 92.75 12.43 37.00
CA GLN A 156 92.26 11.39 36.10
C GLN A 156 90.83 11.68 35.69
N ILE A 157 90.52 11.41 34.42
CA ILE A 157 89.17 11.56 33.88
C ILE A 157 88.53 10.18 33.74
N VAL A 158 87.35 10.02 34.34
CA VAL A 158 86.47 8.86 34.24
C VAL A 158 85.34 9.20 33.27
N HIS A 159 85.19 8.38 32.23
CA HIS A 159 84.08 8.50 31.29
C HIS A 159 82.93 7.62 31.78
N PHE A 160 81.88 8.23 32.33
CA PHE A 160 80.70 7.49 32.75
C PHE A 160 79.77 7.25 31.55
N ARG A 161 79.37 6.00 31.34
CA ARG A 161 78.42 5.60 30.30
C ARG A 161 77.41 4.61 30.86
N LEU A 162 76.22 4.60 30.28
CA LEU A 162 75.20 3.59 30.59
C LEU A 162 75.41 2.34 29.76
N ASP A 163 75.18 1.18 30.38
CA ASP A 163 75.05 -0.09 29.69
C ASP A 163 73.57 -0.41 29.47
N TYR A 164 73.20 -0.68 28.21
CA TYR A 164 71.85 -1.09 27.83
C TYR A 164 71.80 -2.57 27.38
N SER A 165 72.92 -3.30 27.46
CA SER A 165 73.02 -4.67 26.98
C SER A 165 71.96 -5.60 27.59
N SER A 166 71.72 -5.49 28.90
CA SER A 166 70.72 -6.29 29.62
C SER A 166 69.29 -6.06 29.12
N TRP A 167 68.97 -4.83 28.72
CA TRP A 167 67.63 -4.44 28.25
C TRP A 167 67.33 -5.05 26.87
N PHE A 168 68.31 -4.98 25.96
CA PHE A 168 68.14 -5.49 24.60
C PHE A 168 68.08 -7.03 24.50
N HIS A 169 68.83 -7.75 25.34
CA HIS A 169 68.87 -9.22 25.24
C HIS A 169 67.58 -9.91 25.69
N LEU A 170 66.85 -9.35 26.66
CA LEU A 170 65.70 -10.02 27.25
C LEU A 170 64.36 -9.55 26.67
N GLU A 171 64.22 -8.27 26.36
CA GLU A 171 62.93 -7.72 25.94
C GLU A 171 62.67 -7.93 24.45
N MET A 172 63.66 -7.76 23.58
CA MET A 172 63.49 -7.92 22.14
C MET A 172 63.17 -9.38 21.77
N ALA A 173 63.89 -10.35 22.36
CA ALA A 173 63.68 -11.76 22.05
C ALA A 173 62.29 -12.25 22.50
N LYS A 174 61.85 -11.85 23.70
CA LYS A 174 60.51 -12.19 24.21
C LYS A 174 59.42 -11.48 23.41
N SER A 175 59.59 -10.20 23.11
CA SER A 175 58.61 -9.41 22.38
C SER A 175 58.40 -9.91 20.96
N VAL A 176 59.45 -10.28 20.24
CA VAL A 176 59.35 -10.80 18.86
C VAL A 176 58.70 -12.18 18.85
N PHE A 177 59.02 -13.04 19.81
CA PHE A 177 58.42 -14.37 19.93
C PHE A 177 56.91 -14.30 20.16
N TRP A 178 56.46 -13.51 21.12
CA TRP A 178 55.02 -13.33 21.38
C TRP A 178 54.31 -12.57 20.26
N GLY A 179 54.99 -11.62 19.61
CA GLY A 179 54.46 -10.91 18.45
C GLY A 179 54.17 -11.83 17.27
N SER A 180 55.07 -12.78 16.97
CA SER A 180 54.89 -13.76 15.88
C SER A 180 53.72 -14.73 16.13
N ILE A 181 53.55 -15.18 17.37
CA ILE A 181 52.44 -16.05 17.75
C ILE A 181 51.11 -15.32 17.60
N LEU A 182 51.02 -14.08 18.07
CA LEU A 182 49.81 -13.27 17.97
C LEU A 182 49.40 -13.02 16.52
N THR A 183 50.37 -12.67 15.65
CA THR A 183 50.09 -12.43 14.23
C THR A 183 49.64 -13.70 13.51
N ALA A 184 50.23 -14.86 13.83
CA ALA A 184 49.78 -16.15 13.30
C ALA A 184 48.33 -16.48 13.69
N PHE A 185 47.95 -16.27 14.96
CA PHE A 185 46.56 -16.48 15.38
C PHE A 185 45.57 -15.53 14.71
N ILE A 186 45.92 -14.25 14.58
CA ILE A 186 45.05 -13.25 13.95
C ILE A 186 44.85 -13.58 12.47
N THR A 187 45.94 -13.87 11.74
CA THR A 187 45.86 -14.22 10.32
C THR A 187 45.07 -15.51 10.07
N CYS A 188 45.26 -16.54 10.91
CA CYS A 188 44.48 -17.77 10.85
C CYS A 188 42.99 -17.53 11.20
N GLY A 189 42.71 -16.72 12.22
CA GLY A 189 41.34 -16.38 12.61
C GLY A 189 40.59 -15.62 11.51
N ILE A 190 41.27 -14.65 10.87
CA ILE A 190 40.69 -13.87 9.77
C ILE A 190 40.37 -14.76 8.56
N THR A 191 41.29 -15.65 8.16
CA THR A 191 41.03 -16.56 7.03
C THR A 191 39.91 -17.55 7.33
N PHE A 192 39.78 -18.01 8.59
CA PHE A 192 38.65 -18.84 9.01
C PHE A 192 37.32 -18.10 8.95
N ILE A 193 37.26 -16.85 9.44
CA ILE A 193 36.04 -16.02 9.39
C ILE A 193 35.63 -15.75 7.93
N PHE A 194 36.56 -15.42 7.05
CA PHE A 194 36.24 -15.22 5.63
C PHE A 194 35.71 -16.49 4.96
N ASN A 195 36.29 -17.66 5.25
CA ASN A 195 35.78 -18.93 4.75
C ASN A 195 34.38 -19.24 5.29
N LEU A 196 34.13 -18.99 6.58
CA LEU A 196 32.82 -19.19 7.18
C LEU A 196 31.78 -18.25 6.58
N LEU A 197 32.11 -16.96 6.44
CA LEU A 197 31.26 -15.96 5.78
C LEU A 197 30.97 -16.35 4.33
N TRP A 198 31.97 -16.84 3.60
CA TRP A 198 31.77 -17.32 2.22
C TRP A 198 30.76 -18.47 2.14
N ILE A 199 30.87 -19.47 3.02
CA ILE A 199 29.94 -20.60 3.09
C ILE A 199 28.53 -20.11 3.42
N ILE A 200 28.38 -19.23 4.43
CA ILE A 200 27.10 -18.68 4.85
C ILE A 200 26.46 -17.85 3.72
N CYS A 201 27.23 -16.96 3.09
CA CYS A 201 26.75 -16.14 1.96
C CYS A 201 26.28 -17.01 0.79
N ARG A 202 27.00 -18.09 0.46
CA ARG A 202 26.58 -19.04 -0.57
C ARG A 202 25.25 -19.71 -0.22
N GLN A 203 25.09 -20.13 1.04
CA GLN A 203 23.88 -20.82 1.49
C GLN A 203 22.67 -19.88 1.57
N ILE A 204 22.86 -18.64 2.05
CA ILE A 204 21.84 -17.60 2.03
C ILE A 204 21.48 -17.21 0.60
N GLY A 205 22.45 -17.07 -0.30
CA GLY A 205 22.22 -16.74 -1.70
C GLY A 205 21.36 -17.80 -2.42
N LEU A 206 21.70 -19.08 -2.25
CA LEU A 206 20.90 -20.19 -2.80
C LEU A 206 19.49 -20.25 -2.18
N TRP A 207 19.38 -19.98 -0.88
CA TRP A 207 18.09 -19.88 -0.20
C TRP A 207 17.25 -18.70 -0.72
N TRP A 208 17.87 -17.55 -0.96
CA TRP A 208 17.23 -16.35 -1.50
C TRP A 208 16.70 -16.56 -2.92
N ILE A 209 17.48 -17.21 -3.80
CA ILE A 209 17.03 -17.54 -5.16
C ILE A 209 15.78 -18.42 -5.12
N LYS A 210 15.80 -19.50 -4.33
CA LYS A 210 14.63 -20.39 -4.14
C LYS A 210 13.44 -19.67 -3.51
N ARG A 211 13.69 -18.72 -2.58
CA ARG A 211 12.66 -17.90 -1.94
C ARG A 211 12.01 -16.94 -2.94
N MET A 212 12.81 -16.32 -3.81
CA MET A 212 12.35 -15.39 -4.84
C MET A 212 11.46 -16.09 -5.87
N GLU A 213 11.87 -17.25 -6.38
CA GLU A 213 11.09 -18.05 -7.33
C GLU A 213 9.73 -18.47 -6.75
N ARG A 214 9.70 -18.88 -5.48
CA ARG A 214 8.44 -19.22 -4.80
C ARG A 214 7.53 -18.00 -4.65
N ASN A 215 8.10 -16.85 -4.30
CA ASN A 215 7.33 -15.62 -4.14
C ASN A 215 6.80 -15.11 -5.48
N SER A 216 7.53 -15.25 -6.58
CA SER A 216 7.03 -14.89 -7.91
C SER A 216 5.87 -15.77 -8.34
N HIS A 217 5.95 -17.10 -8.12
CA HIS A 217 4.84 -18.00 -8.42
C HIS A 217 3.59 -17.68 -7.59
N ILE A 218 3.73 -17.38 -6.29
CA ILE A 218 2.61 -16.98 -5.45
C ILE A 218 1.97 -15.67 -5.96
N ARG A 219 2.77 -14.67 -6.35
CA ARG A 219 2.25 -13.42 -6.92
C ARG A 219 1.49 -13.65 -8.23
N GLU A 220 1.98 -14.54 -9.08
CA GLU A 220 1.31 -14.91 -10.32
C GLU A 220 -0.04 -15.59 -10.07
N VAL A 221 -0.08 -16.58 -9.17
CA VAL A 221 -1.31 -17.27 -8.78
C VAL A 221 -2.31 -16.30 -8.13
N VAL A 222 -1.86 -15.43 -7.22
CA VAL A 222 -2.72 -14.39 -6.62
C VAL A 222 -3.27 -13.47 -7.70
N GLY A 223 -2.43 -13.01 -8.63
CA GLY A 223 -2.87 -12.19 -9.76
C GLY A 223 -3.88 -12.90 -10.68
N ALA A 224 -3.75 -14.21 -10.87
CA ALA A 224 -4.72 -15.01 -11.62
C ALA A 224 -6.06 -15.15 -10.88
N VAL A 225 -6.03 -15.35 -9.56
CA VAL A 225 -7.24 -15.41 -8.71
C VAL A 225 -7.96 -14.06 -8.67
N GLU A 226 -7.23 -12.95 -8.55
CA GLU A 226 -7.78 -11.59 -8.59
C GLU A 226 -8.49 -11.33 -9.93
N LYS A 227 -7.83 -11.67 -11.05
CA LYS A 227 -8.42 -11.56 -12.39
C LYS A 227 -9.66 -12.44 -12.55
N TYR A 228 -9.64 -13.65 -12.00
CA TYR A 228 -10.79 -14.54 -12.03
C TYR A 228 -11.96 -13.98 -11.23
N ARG A 229 -11.71 -13.47 -10.03
CA ARG A 229 -12.72 -12.80 -9.20
C ARG A 229 -13.33 -11.60 -9.91
N GLN A 230 -12.51 -10.79 -10.57
CA GLN A 230 -13.00 -9.64 -11.33
C GLN A 230 -13.91 -10.06 -12.49
N ARG A 231 -13.53 -11.09 -13.25
CA ARG A 231 -14.37 -11.64 -14.34
C ARG A 231 -15.69 -12.21 -13.83
N GLN A 232 -15.68 -12.88 -12.67
CA GLN A 232 -16.89 -13.36 -12.04
C GLN A 232 -17.82 -12.21 -11.65
N MET A 233 -17.30 -11.14 -11.04
CA MET A 233 -18.10 -9.97 -10.72
C MET A 233 -18.68 -9.28 -11.96
N THR A 234 -17.91 -9.14 -13.04
CA THR A 234 -18.42 -8.54 -14.28
C THR A 234 -19.49 -9.42 -14.94
N MET A 235 -19.28 -10.75 -15.00
CA MET A 235 -20.28 -11.68 -15.53
C MET A 235 -21.57 -11.64 -14.71
N LEU A 236 -21.47 -11.60 -13.38
CA LEU A 236 -22.62 -11.50 -12.50
C LEU A 236 -23.37 -10.18 -12.74
N SER A 237 -22.65 -9.05 -12.79
CA SER A 237 -23.21 -7.73 -13.08
C SER A 237 -23.93 -7.69 -14.44
N GLU A 238 -23.28 -8.18 -15.50
CA GLU A 238 -23.89 -8.25 -16.83
C GLU A 238 -25.13 -9.15 -16.86
N THR A 239 -25.10 -10.28 -16.14
CA THR A 239 -26.26 -11.18 -16.05
C THR A 239 -27.42 -10.50 -15.32
N TYR A 240 -27.16 -9.80 -14.21
CA TYR A 240 -28.16 -9.02 -13.50
C TYR A 240 -28.73 -7.90 -14.37
N HIS A 241 -27.89 -7.16 -15.09
CA HIS A 241 -28.32 -6.11 -16.02
C HIS A 241 -29.21 -6.67 -17.13
N LYS A 242 -28.80 -7.77 -17.79
CA LYS A 242 -29.62 -8.44 -18.81
C LYS A 242 -30.96 -8.91 -18.26
N LYS A 243 -30.99 -9.43 -17.03
CA LYS A 243 -32.25 -9.85 -16.39
C LYS A 243 -33.14 -8.66 -16.05
N LEU A 244 -32.58 -7.55 -15.58
CA LEU A 244 -33.32 -6.32 -15.33
C LEU A 244 -33.90 -5.74 -16.62
N GLU A 245 -33.12 -5.69 -17.70
CA GLU A 245 -33.60 -5.28 -19.02
C GLU A 245 -34.71 -6.20 -19.51
N GLN A 246 -34.54 -7.53 -19.40
CA GLN A 246 -35.58 -8.49 -19.78
C GLN A 246 -36.87 -8.31 -18.98
N ILE A 247 -36.79 -8.02 -17.66
CA ILE A 247 -37.96 -7.74 -16.83
C ILE A 247 -38.62 -6.43 -17.25
N ARG A 248 -37.83 -5.39 -17.52
CA ARG A 248 -38.31 -4.09 -17.99
C ARG A 248 -39.04 -4.24 -19.33
N ASP A 249 -38.46 -4.96 -20.28
CA ASP A 249 -39.04 -5.19 -21.60
C ASP A 249 -40.33 -6.01 -21.50
N ASN A 250 -40.35 -7.07 -20.68
CA ASN A 250 -41.55 -7.84 -20.39
C ASN A 250 -42.65 -6.97 -19.76
N TYR A 251 -42.29 -6.07 -18.83
CA TYR A 251 -43.25 -5.14 -18.23
C TYR A 251 -43.82 -4.17 -19.27
N HIS A 252 -42.99 -3.58 -20.12
CA HIS A 252 -43.45 -2.74 -21.22
C HIS A 252 -44.37 -3.50 -22.18
N GLN A 253 -44.00 -4.72 -22.57
CA GLN A 253 -44.85 -5.58 -23.39
C GLN A 253 -46.20 -5.88 -22.73
N GLN A 254 -46.23 -6.16 -21.42
CA GLN A 254 -47.49 -6.37 -20.68
C GLN A 254 -48.34 -5.11 -20.64
N VAL A 255 -47.74 -3.94 -20.42
CA VAL A 255 -48.45 -2.65 -20.45
C VAL A 255 -49.01 -2.38 -21.83
N ASP A 256 -48.24 -2.61 -22.90
CA ASP A 256 -48.67 -2.42 -24.28
C ASP A 256 -49.80 -3.38 -24.66
N GLN A 257 -49.73 -4.64 -24.23
CA GLN A 257 -50.80 -5.62 -24.41
C GLN A 257 -52.07 -5.22 -23.66
N LEU A 258 -51.94 -4.72 -22.43
CA LEU A 258 -53.07 -4.25 -21.64
C LEU A 258 -53.69 -3.01 -22.29
N CYS A 259 -52.87 -2.06 -22.75
CA CYS A 259 -53.30 -0.89 -23.48
C CYS A 259 -54.06 -1.27 -24.76
N ALA A 260 -53.48 -2.16 -25.58
CA ALA A 260 -54.11 -2.68 -26.79
C ALA A 260 -55.44 -3.43 -26.50
N SER A 261 -55.50 -4.16 -25.39
CA SER A 261 -56.72 -4.85 -24.96
C SER A 261 -57.81 -3.85 -24.53
N TYR A 262 -57.43 -2.80 -23.79
CA TYR A 262 -58.35 -1.72 -23.41
C TYR A 262 -58.81 -0.91 -24.61
N THR A 263 -57.93 -0.59 -25.57
CA THR A 263 -58.34 0.11 -26.80
C THR A 263 -59.32 -0.73 -27.60
N LEU A 264 -59.04 -2.03 -27.79
CA LEU A 264 -59.95 -2.94 -28.49
C LEU A 264 -61.28 -3.11 -27.75
N GLN A 265 -61.27 -3.17 -26.43
CA GLN A 265 -62.50 -3.20 -25.63
C GLN A 265 -63.29 -1.88 -25.79
N SER A 266 -62.61 -0.73 -25.79
CA SER A 266 -63.25 0.57 -25.99
C SER A 266 -63.85 0.72 -27.40
N GLU A 267 -63.15 0.21 -28.43
CA GLU A 267 -63.65 0.14 -29.80
C GLU A 267 -64.87 -0.77 -29.89
N ARG A 268 -64.84 -1.96 -29.28
CA ARG A 268 -66.00 -2.86 -29.25
C ARG A 268 -67.21 -2.23 -28.54
N PHE A 269 -67.01 -1.47 -27.46
CA PHE A 269 -68.11 -0.72 -26.82
C PHE A 269 -68.65 0.38 -27.73
N ARG A 270 -67.78 1.09 -28.45
CA ARG A 270 -68.16 2.11 -29.43
C ARG A 270 -68.93 1.50 -30.60
N ASP A 271 -68.47 0.37 -31.13
CA ASP A 271 -69.11 -0.37 -32.22
C ASP A 271 -70.45 -0.95 -31.78
N TYR A 272 -70.55 -1.51 -30.56
CA TYR A 272 -71.83 -1.97 -30.02
C TYR A 272 -72.84 -0.81 -29.91
N ARG A 273 -72.40 0.35 -29.43
CA ARG A 273 -73.23 1.55 -29.38
C ARG A 273 -73.64 2.03 -30.77
N ALA A 274 -72.74 2.00 -31.74
CA ALA A 274 -73.02 2.35 -33.13
C ALA A 274 -74.01 1.38 -33.77
N ALA A 275 -73.81 0.07 -33.61
CA ALA A 275 -74.71 -0.98 -34.10
C ALA A 275 -76.08 -0.93 -33.43
N GLN A 276 -76.15 -0.64 -32.13
CA GLN A 276 -77.42 -0.42 -31.42
C GLN A 276 -78.16 0.81 -31.96
N MET A 277 -77.43 1.91 -32.21
CA MET A 277 -78.00 3.11 -32.82
C MET A 277 -78.49 2.85 -34.24
N GLU A 278 -77.74 2.07 -35.03
CA GLU A 278 -78.13 1.67 -36.38
C GLU A 278 -79.35 0.75 -36.36
N SER A 279 -79.41 -0.25 -35.49
CA SER A 279 -80.58 -1.13 -35.32
C SER A 279 -81.82 -0.34 -34.89
N MET A 280 -81.67 0.61 -33.96
CA MET A 280 -82.75 1.50 -33.56
C MET A 280 -83.21 2.40 -34.73
N ASN A 281 -82.28 2.93 -35.52
CA ASN A 281 -82.59 3.69 -36.74
C ASN A 281 -83.31 2.83 -37.78
N GLN A 282 -82.86 1.60 -38.03
CA GLN A 282 -83.52 0.66 -38.92
C GLN A 282 -84.94 0.32 -38.44
N HIS A 283 -85.13 0.15 -37.13
CA HIS A 283 -86.46 -0.06 -36.55
C HIS A 283 -87.37 1.17 -36.75
N LEU A 284 -86.84 2.38 -36.58
CA LEU A 284 -87.56 3.63 -36.86
C LEU A 284 -87.93 3.76 -38.34
N GLU A 285 -87.00 3.49 -39.25
CA GLU A 285 -87.26 3.52 -40.70
C GLU A 285 -88.29 2.45 -41.10
N ASN A 286 -88.23 1.24 -40.53
CA ASN A 286 -89.25 0.21 -40.77
C ASN A 286 -90.65 0.64 -40.29
N ILE A 287 -90.77 1.32 -39.15
CA ILE A 287 -92.05 1.90 -38.69
C ILE A 287 -92.54 2.96 -39.67
N ARG A 288 -91.64 3.85 -40.10
CA ARG A 288 -91.93 4.89 -41.09
C ARG A 288 -92.44 4.30 -42.40
N ASP A 289 -91.78 3.28 -42.91
CA ASP A 289 -92.17 2.59 -44.14
C ASP A 289 -93.49 1.85 -44.00
N ASN A 290 -93.72 1.16 -42.89
CA ASN A 290 -95.00 0.48 -42.62
C ASN A 290 -96.15 1.50 -42.55
N TYR A 291 -95.96 2.63 -41.88
CA TYR A 291 -96.93 3.72 -41.85
C TYR A 291 -97.22 4.27 -43.25
N ASN A 292 -96.18 4.51 -44.07
CA ASN A 292 -96.34 4.93 -45.46
C ASN A 292 -97.10 3.90 -46.30
N GLN A 293 -96.80 2.61 -46.14
CA GLN A 293 -97.53 1.55 -46.83
C GLN A 293 -99.00 1.48 -46.39
N GLN A 294 -99.29 1.66 -45.09
CA GLN A 294 -100.66 1.73 -44.61
C GLN A 294 -101.39 2.95 -45.17
N MET A 295 -100.74 4.10 -45.27
CA MET A 295 -101.29 5.29 -45.90
C MET A 295 -101.57 5.07 -47.39
N CYS A 296 -100.66 4.44 -48.12
CA CYS A 296 -100.89 4.05 -49.51
C CYS A 296 -102.07 3.07 -49.64
N LYS A 297 -102.14 2.04 -48.80
CA LYS A 297 -103.28 1.09 -48.79
C LYS A 297 -104.60 1.80 -48.50
N LEU A 298 -104.64 2.67 -47.48
CA LEU A 298 -105.83 3.48 -47.16
C LEU A 298 -106.28 4.34 -48.34
N ARG A 299 -105.32 4.99 -49.02
CA ARG A 299 -105.58 5.77 -50.24
C ARG A 299 -106.15 4.89 -51.35
N ASP A 300 -105.59 3.71 -51.58
CA ASP A 300 -106.03 2.77 -52.63
C ASP A 300 -107.38 2.12 -52.30
N TYR A 301 -107.68 1.86 -51.02
CA TYR A 301 -109.02 1.43 -50.59
C TYR A 301 -110.05 2.54 -50.78
N GLY A 302 -109.68 3.79 -50.46
CA GLY A 302 -110.50 4.96 -50.72
C GLY A 302 -110.84 5.11 -52.20
N SER A 303 -109.83 5.01 -53.08
CA SER A 303 -110.04 5.12 -54.53
C SER A 303 -110.92 3.99 -55.08
N LYS A 304 -110.65 2.72 -54.71
CA LYS A 304 -111.49 1.58 -55.15
C LYS A 304 -112.93 1.69 -54.68
N ARG A 305 -113.17 2.19 -53.46
CA ARG A 305 -114.54 2.38 -52.95
C ARG A 305 -115.29 3.46 -53.73
N VAL A 306 -114.61 4.55 -54.08
CA VAL A 306 -115.18 5.60 -54.93
C VAL A 306 -115.50 5.06 -56.33
N GLU A 307 -114.61 4.26 -56.90
CA GLU A 307 -114.80 3.65 -58.22
C GLU A 307 -115.97 2.65 -58.23
N GLN A 308 -116.11 1.80 -57.20
CA GLN A 308 -117.27 0.90 -57.05
C GLN A 308 -118.60 1.66 -56.91
N LEU A 309 -118.62 2.76 -56.16
CA LEU A 309 -119.80 3.61 -56.04
C LEU A 309 -120.15 4.25 -57.38
N TRP A 310 -119.14 4.69 -58.13
CA TRP A 310 -119.30 5.26 -59.46
C TRP A 310 -119.90 4.25 -60.46
N GLU A 311 -119.34 3.04 -60.55
CA GLU A 311 -119.86 1.99 -61.43
C GLU A 311 -121.30 1.58 -61.05
N THR A 312 -121.63 1.56 -59.76
CA THR A 312 -122.96 1.20 -59.29
C THR A 312 -123.98 2.28 -59.68
N TYR A 313 -123.61 3.55 -59.52
CA TYR A 313 -124.41 4.68 -59.99
C TYR A 313 -124.64 4.61 -61.50
N GLU A 314 -123.60 4.36 -62.29
CA GLU A 314 -123.69 4.24 -63.74
C GLU A 314 -124.62 3.09 -64.18
N ARG A 315 -124.51 1.91 -63.55
CA ARG A 315 -125.41 0.77 -63.81
C ARG A 315 -126.87 1.11 -63.50
N GLN A 316 -127.15 1.85 -62.42
CA GLN A 316 -128.52 2.26 -62.10
C GLN A 316 -129.09 3.23 -63.12
N VAL A 317 -128.31 4.23 -63.54
CA VAL A 317 -128.70 5.19 -64.58
C VAL A 317 -128.98 4.47 -65.91
N ASN A 318 -128.15 3.49 -66.29
CA ASN A 318 -128.35 2.71 -67.52
C ASN A 318 -129.59 1.81 -67.45
N ARG A 319 -129.90 1.19 -66.30
CA ARG A 319 -131.17 0.46 -66.13
C ARG A 319 -132.38 1.39 -66.27
N LEU A 320 -132.31 2.60 -65.72
CA LEU A 320 -133.38 3.58 -65.79
C LEU A 320 -133.61 4.05 -67.24
N ARG A 321 -132.54 4.24 -68.01
CA ARG A 321 -132.58 4.50 -69.46
C ARG A 321 -133.18 3.32 -70.26
N MET A 322 -132.82 2.09 -69.94
CA MET A 322 -133.38 0.91 -70.62
C MET A 322 -134.86 0.68 -70.29
N PHE A 323 -135.28 0.91 -69.04
CA PHE A 323 -136.69 0.81 -68.64
C PHE A 323 -137.54 1.85 -69.36
N SER A 324 -137.08 3.10 -69.45
CA SER A 324 -137.79 4.16 -70.17
C SER A 324 -137.92 3.86 -71.67
N LEU A 325 -136.88 3.30 -72.30
CA LEU A 325 -136.92 2.81 -73.69
C LEU A 325 -137.92 1.67 -73.89
N HIS A 326 -137.93 0.68 -72.99
CA HIS A 326 -138.82 -0.47 -73.11
C HIS A 326 -140.31 -0.07 -72.95
N GLN A 327 -140.61 0.83 -72.02
CA GLN A 327 -141.95 1.34 -71.81
C GLN A 327 -142.47 2.13 -73.03
N ARG A 328 -141.59 2.91 -73.68
CA ARG A 328 -141.89 3.62 -74.93
C ARG A 328 -142.23 2.67 -76.08
N LEU A 329 -141.46 1.58 -76.25
CA LEU A 329 -141.69 0.59 -77.30
C LEU A 329 -143.00 -0.20 -77.09
N ASN A 330 -143.33 -0.57 -75.85
CA ASN A 330 -144.59 -1.26 -75.55
C ASN A 330 -145.82 -0.38 -75.82
N LEU A 331 -145.76 0.93 -75.53
CA LEU A 331 -146.81 1.87 -75.91
C LEU A 331 -147.00 1.95 -77.43
N MET A 332 -145.91 2.05 -78.19
CA MET A 332 -145.93 2.03 -79.65
C MET A 332 -146.60 0.77 -80.23
N ARG A 333 -146.24 -0.42 -79.73
CA ARG A 333 -146.86 -1.69 -80.18
C ARG A 333 -148.36 -1.74 -79.87
N LYS A 334 -148.78 -1.31 -78.68
CA LYS A 334 -150.19 -1.27 -78.28
C LYS A 334 -151.01 -0.30 -79.16
N TYR A 335 -150.43 0.83 -79.56
CA TYR A 335 -151.07 1.77 -80.50
C TYR A 335 -151.24 1.14 -81.90
N LYS A 336 -150.20 0.49 -82.43
CA LYS A 336 -150.22 -0.13 -83.78
C LYS A 336 -151.28 -1.22 -83.92
N VAL A 337 -151.48 -2.04 -82.89
CA VAL A 337 -152.49 -3.12 -82.87
C VAL A 337 -153.91 -2.54 -82.80
N LYS A 338 -154.14 -1.49 -82.00
CA LYS A 338 -155.46 -0.83 -81.92
C LYS A 338 -155.86 -0.16 -83.23
N GLN A 339 -154.89 0.38 -83.98
CA GLN A 339 -155.13 1.04 -85.27
C GLN A 339 -155.50 0.03 -86.38
N GLN A 340 -154.90 -1.17 -86.38
CA GLN A 340 -155.28 -2.26 -87.29
C GLN A 340 -156.70 -2.81 -87.01
N TYR A 341 -157.13 -2.81 -85.74
CA TYR A 341 -158.48 -3.25 -85.36
C TYR A 341 -159.56 -2.22 -85.76
N LEU A 342 -159.28 -0.92 -85.59
CA LEU A 342 -160.17 0.17 -86.02
C LEU A 342 -160.39 0.20 -87.53
N ASN A 343 -159.32 0.00 -88.33
CA ASN A 343 -159.45 -0.03 -89.79
C ASN A 343 -160.23 -1.25 -90.30
N LYS A 344 -160.13 -2.41 -89.62
CA LYS A 344 -160.94 -3.61 -89.94
C LYS A 344 -162.41 -3.47 -89.54
N LEU A 345 -162.72 -2.69 -88.50
CA LEU A 345 -164.10 -2.37 -88.14
C LEU A 345 -164.73 -1.39 -89.14
N MET A 346 -164.02 -0.32 -89.53
CA MET A 346 -164.48 0.64 -90.55
C MET A 346 -164.83 -0.04 -91.88
N ALA A 347 -164.02 -1.00 -92.34
CA ALA A 347 -164.29 -1.74 -93.58
C ALA A 347 -165.56 -2.63 -93.50
N LYS A 348 -165.92 -3.13 -92.31
CA LYS A 348 -167.13 -3.94 -92.13
C LYS A 348 -168.42 -3.13 -91.99
N PHE A 349 -168.33 -1.83 -91.73
CA PHE A 349 -169.50 -0.93 -91.66
C PHE A 349 -169.90 -0.33 -93.01
N ALA A 350 -169.09 -0.47 -94.06
CA ALA A 350 -169.38 0.10 -95.38
C ALA A 350 -170.32 -0.75 -96.26
N ASP A 351 -170.49 -2.06 -95.98
CA ASP A 351 -171.08 -3.03 -96.92
C ASP A 351 -172.46 -3.60 -96.54
N ASN A 352 -173.17 -3.11 -95.53
CA ASN A 352 -174.62 -3.37 -95.43
C ASN A 352 -175.34 -2.41 -94.48
N PRO A 353 -176.34 -1.66 -94.95
CA PRO A 353 -177.21 -0.84 -94.13
C PRO A 353 -178.36 -1.68 -93.57
N SER A 354 -178.85 -1.30 -92.39
CA SER A 354 -180.07 -1.77 -91.71
C SER A 354 -180.03 -3.11 -90.95
N GLN A 355 -179.94 -2.98 -89.62
CA GLN A 355 -180.77 -3.60 -88.55
C GLN A 355 -179.91 -3.63 -87.26
N ALA A 356 -180.11 -2.73 -86.30
CA ALA A 356 -181.21 -2.62 -85.34
C ALA A 356 -181.18 -3.68 -84.22
N PHE A 357 -181.01 -3.18 -82.98
CA PHE A 357 -181.38 -3.77 -81.68
C PHE A 357 -180.59 -5.01 -81.19
N MET A 358 -180.26 -5.21 -79.90
CA MET A 358 -180.75 -4.73 -78.60
C MET A 358 -179.61 -4.92 -77.57
N LYS A 359 -179.16 -3.88 -76.85
CA LYS A 359 -179.50 -3.45 -75.46
C LYS A 359 -178.44 -3.84 -74.38
N PRO A 360 -178.28 -3.01 -73.32
CA PRO A 360 -177.04 -2.83 -72.56
C PRO A 360 -177.18 -3.18 -71.06
N VAL A 361 -176.06 -3.23 -70.30
CA VAL A 361 -176.03 -2.89 -68.86
C VAL A 361 -174.64 -2.31 -68.43
N ASN A 362 -174.68 -1.02 -68.07
CA ASN A 362 -173.99 -0.25 -67.00
C ASN A 362 -173.03 -1.01 -66.06
N PHE A 363 -171.81 -0.57 -65.70
CA PHE A 363 -171.23 0.72 -65.29
C PHE A 363 -171.79 1.36 -64.00
N THR A 364 -170.87 1.58 -63.06
CA THR A 364 -170.85 2.54 -61.92
C THR A 364 -171.71 2.33 -60.67
N LYS A 365 -171.02 2.18 -59.53
CA LYS A 365 -170.90 3.18 -58.45
C LYS A 365 -169.62 2.85 -57.63
N ILE A 366 -168.63 3.74 -57.45
CA ILE A 366 -168.60 4.98 -56.64
C ILE A 366 -168.71 4.62 -55.13
N LEU A 367 -167.95 5.13 -54.14
CA LEU A 367 -166.80 6.03 -53.98
C LEU A 367 -166.73 6.25 -52.44
N MET A 368 -165.57 6.08 -51.79
CA MET A 368 -165.16 6.48 -50.41
C MET A 368 -164.11 5.45 -49.94
N ASN A 369 -162.88 5.76 -49.53
CA ASN A 369 -162.38 6.90 -48.77
C ASN A 369 -161.03 7.40 -49.28
N PHE A 370 -161.02 8.66 -49.72
CA PHE A 370 -159.90 9.60 -49.51
C PHE A 370 -160.26 10.39 -48.24
N SER A 371 -159.26 10.86 -47.48
CA SER A 371 -159.38 11.74 -46.29
C SER A 371 -159.45 11.08 -44.89
N SER A 372 -158.30 10.58 -44.42
CA SER A 372 -157.79 10.82 -43.06
C SER A 372 -156.30 11.16 -43.22
N PHE A 373 -155.94 12.35 -43.70
CA PHE A 373 -155.93 13.62 -42.96
C PHE A 373 -154.87 13.64 -41.84
N MET A 374 -153.76 14.27 -42.20
CA MET A 374 -152.80 14.96 -41.33
C MET A 374 -153.42 15.53 -40.03
N LYS A 375 -153.11 14.95 -38.85
CA LYS A 375 -152.82 15.65 -37.57
C LYS A 375 -152.61 14.69 -36.40
N LYS A 376 -151.66 15.07 -35.52
CA LYS A 376 -151.23 14.51 -34.22
C LYS A 376 -150.21 13.36 -34.30
N HIS A 377 -149.00 13.41 -33.77
CA HIS A 377 -148.15 14.40 -33.06
C HIS A 377 -146.70 13.91 -33.31
N TYR A 378 -145.72 14.71 -33.72
CA TYR A 378 -144.97 15.73 -32.96
C TYR A 378 -144.25 15.22 -31.71
N VAL A 379 -142.96 15.61 -31.65
CA VAL A 379 -142.06 15.78 -30.48
C VAL A 379 -141.29 14.52 -30.05
N LEU A 380 -140.00 14.42 -30.36
CA LEU A 380 -138.82 15.10 -29.75
C LEU A 380 -138.33 14.39 -28.48
N SER A 381 -137.01 14.20 -28.42
CA SER A 381 -136.10 14.63 -27.35
C SER A 381 -134.94 13.62 -27.34
N CYS A 382 -133.80 13.91 -27.99
CA CYS A 382 -132.71 14.78 -27.51
C CYS A 382 -131.70 14.05 -26.61
N ILE A 383 -130.42 14.34 -26.90
CA ILE A 383 -129.24 14.36 -26.00
C ILE A 383 -128.59 12.97 -25.78
N SER A 384 -127.27 12.80 -25.96
CA SER A 384 -126.15 13.77 -25.94
C SER A 384 -125.15 13.57 -27.08
#